data_AF-A0A383VVY5-F1
#
_entry.id   AF-A0A383VVY5-F1
#
_cell.length_a   1.000
_cell.length_b   1.000
_cell.length_c   1.000
_cell.angle_alpha   90.00
_cell.angle_beta   90.00
_cell.angle_gamma   90.00
#
_symmetry.space_group_name_H-M   'P 1'
#
loop_
_entity.id
_entity.type
_entity.pdbx_description
1 polymer ?
#
loop_
_entity_poly.entity_id
_entity_poly.type
_entity_poly.pdbx_seq_one_letter_code
_entity_poly.pdbx_strand_id
1 'polypeptide(L)'
;MLGEDQHSSVEAPPRTFKLGKANDSSRGPLSDRFGRRITYGLSSVTFLGTTLGCAFSPNISVLVAMRALQGFAECAYLTNGQAVVADIFAPAQRGQALGVFMLSLVSARV
;
A
#
# COMPACT_ATOMS: atom_id res chain seq x y z
N MET A 1 -1.13 -44.97 30.41
CA MET A 1 -0.41 -44.77 29.13
C MET A 1 -1.38 -44.62 27.96
N LEU A 2 -2.40 -43.77 28.11
CA LEU A 2 -3.08 -43.14 26.99
C LEU A 2 -3.21 -41.68 27.41
N GLY A 3 -2.39 -40.85 26.77
CA GLY A 3 -2.31 -39.42 27.00
C GLY A 3 -3.64 -38.79 26.67
N GLU A 4 -4.03 -37.83 27.49
CA GLU A 4 -5.17 -36.97 27.27
C GLU A 4 -4.89 -36.16 26.00
N ASP A 5 -5.58 -36.53 24.92
CA ASP A 5 -5.55 -35.88 23.62
C ASP A 5 -6.10 -34.45 23.73
N GLN A 6 -5.20 -33.53 24.06
CA GLN A 6 -5.32 -32.08 24.01
C GLN A 6 -5.35 -31.61 22.54
N HIS A 7 -6.36 -32.04 21.78
CA HIS A 7 -6.56 -31.59 20.40
C HIS A 7 -8.04 -31.38 20.04
N SER A 8 -8.80 -30.79 20.97
CA SER A 8 -10.12 -30.22 20.71
C SER A 8 -10.03 -28.81 20.08
N SER A 9 -9.22 -28.63 19.02
CA SER A 9 -9.17 -27.36 18.27
C SER A 9 -8.64 -27.48 16.83
N VAL A 10 -8.88 -28.59 16.12
CA VAL A 10 -8.58 -28.63 14.67
C VAL A 10 -9.56 -29.54 13.93
N GLU A 11 -10.80 -29.10 13.72
CA GLU A 11 -11.66 -29.65 12.65
C GLU A 11 -12.81 -28.67 12.32
N ALA A 12 -12.58 -27.78 11.35
CA ALA A 12 -13.67 -27.21 10.54
C ALA A 12 -13.14 -26.69 9.18
N PRO A 13 -13.00 -27.54 8.16
CA PRO A 13 -12.98 -27.14 6.76
C PRO A 13 -14.42 -27.19 6.17
N PRO A 14 -14.66 -26.87 4.89
CA PRO A 14 -14.45 -25.60 4.22
C PRO A 14 -15.77 -25.20 3.51
N ARG A 15 -16.82 -24.73 4.21
CA ARG A 15 -18.11 -24.50 3.52
C ARG A 15 -19.07 -23.43 4.06
N THR A 16 -18.68 -22.57 5.00
CA THR A 16 -19.57 -21.47 5.47
C THR A 16 -19.52 -20.24 4.55
N PHE A 17 -19.70 -20.50 3.25
CA PHE A 17 -20.06 -19.52 2.25
C PHE A 17 -21.57 -19.33 2.34
N LYS A 18 -21.99 -18.12 2.75
CA LYS A 18 -23.36 -17.56 2.68
C LYS A 18 -24.29 -17.87 3.87
N LEU A 19 -24.25 -17.06 4.92
CA LEU A 19 -25.48 -16.52 5.51
C LEU A 19 -25.20 -15.27 6.36
N GLY A 20 -25.59 -14.11 5.85
CA GLY A 20 -25.35 -12.80 6.49
C GLY A 20 -25.43 -11.63 5.51
N LYS A 21 -26.43 -11.63 4.63
CA LYS A 21 -26.84 -10.46 3.84
C LYS A 21 -28.09 -9.91 4.52
N ALA A 22 -27.95 -9.06 5.53
CA ALA A 22 -29.06 -8.24 6.01
C ALA A 22 -28.54 -7.11 6.89
N ASN A 23 -28.70 -5.89 6.37
CA ASN A 23 -28.72 -4.61 7.08
C ASN A 23 -27.38 -3.88 7.34
N ASP A 24 -27.29 -2.70 6.71
CA ASP A 24 -26.41 -1.54 6.94
C ASP A 24 -24.89 -1.76 6.87
N SER A 25 -24.16 -1.31 5.86
CA SER A 25 -24.06 0.08 5.43
C SER A 25 -23.42 0.05 4.04
N SER A 26 -23.82 0.92 3.13
CA SER A 26 -23.30 1.09 1.75
C SER A 26 -21.78 1.39 1.63
N ARG A 27 -21.03 1.20 2.72
CA ARG A 27 -19.59 1.41 2.89
C ARG A 27 -18.75 0.12 2.75
N GLY A 28 -19.41 -1.05 2.68
CA GLY A 28 -18.76 -2.32 2.35
C GLY A 28 -17.95 -2.25 1.05
N PRO A 29 -16.98 -3.16 0.88
CA PRO A 29 -15.62 -3.15 0.25
C PRO A 29 -15.19 -2.11 -0.81
N LEU A 30 -16.07 -1.20 -1.20
CA LEU A 30 -15.81 -0.04 -2.02
C LEU A 30 -14.98 1.00 -1.26
N SER A 31 -15.12 1.11 0.07
CA SER A 31 -14.28 1.99 0.91
C SER A 31 -12.82 1.54 0.96
N ASP A 32 -12.56 0.23 1.00
CA ASP A 32 -11.19 -0.31 0.88
C ASP A 32 -10.54 0.01 -0.47
N ARG A 33 -11.32 -0.04 -1.56
CA ARG A 33 -10.84 0.31 -2.91
C ARG A 33 -10.70 1.81 -3.12
N PHE A 34 -11.64 2.62 -2.63
CA PHE A 34 -11.58 4.08 -2.76
C PHE A 34 -10.52 4.70 -1.86
N GLY A 35 -10.34 4.17 -0.65
CA GLY A 35 -9.28 4.61 0.28
C GLY A 35 -7.91 4.49 -0.39
N ARG A 36 -7.61 3.35 -1.00
CA ARG A 36 -6.30 3.13 -1.65
C ARG A 36 -6.04 4.06 -2.85
N ARG A 37 -7.08 4.40 -3.63
CA ARG A 37 -6.98 5.35 -4.76
C ARG A 37 -6.79 6.80 -4.27
N ILE A 38 -7.49 7.18 -3.20
CA ILE A 38 -7.34 8.50 -2.57
C ILE A 38 -5.96 8.64 -1.93
N THR A 39 -5.48 7.62 -1.22
CA THR A 39 -4.14 7.64 -0.59
C THR A 39 -3.03 7.77 -1.64
N TYR A 40 -3.15 7.07 -2.77
CA TYR A 40 -2.21 7.22 -3.89
C TYR A 40 -2.26 8.63 -4.49
N GLY A 41 -3.45 9.15 -4.78
CA GLY A 41 -3.63 10.51 -5.31
C GLY A 41 -3.11 11.59 -4.36
N LEU A 42 -3.37 11.47 -3.06
CA LEU A 42 -2.93 12.43 -2.05
C LEU A 42 -1.41 12.45 -1.92
N SER A 43 -0.77 11.28 -1.88
CA SER A 43 0.69 11.19 -1.83
C SER A 43 1.36 11.70 -3.11
N SER A 44 0.79 11.44 -4.29
CA SER A 44 1.26 12.04 -5.55
C SER A 44 1.16 13.57 -5.56
N VAL A 45 0.04 14.13 -5.08
CA VAL A 45 -0.16 15.60 -5.02
C VAL A 45 0.80 16.23 -4.01
N THR A 46 1.00 15.62 -2.83
CA THR A 46 1.97 16.10 -1.83
C THR A 46 3.41 16.03 -2.36
N PHE A 47 3.75 14.97 -3.11
CA PHE A 47 5.06 14.85 -3.75
C PHE A 47 5.27 15.94 -4.80
N LEU A 48 4.30 16.14 -5.70
CA LEU A 48 4.33 17.21 -6.71
C LEU A 48 4.41 18.59 -6.07
N GLY A 49 3.60 18.85 -5.03
CA GLY A 49 3.57 20.12 -4.31
C GLY A 49 4.92 20.45 -3.67
N THR A 50 5.55 19.47 -3.02
CA THR A 50 6.87 19.67 -2.41
C THR A 50 7.97 19.85 -3.45
N THR A 51 7.87 19.18 -4.61
CA THR A 51 8.84 19.31 -5.70
C THR A 51 8.74 20.68 -6.36
N LEU A 52 7.53 21.16 -6.60
CA LEU A 52 7.29 22.53 -7.08
C LEU A 52 7.74 23.57 -6.04
N GLY A 53 7.53 23.30 -4.75
CA GLY A 53 8.02 24.12 -3.65
C GLY A 53 9.55 24.22 -3.58
N CYS A 54 10.26 23.13 -3.89
CA CYS A 54 11.73 23.15 -4.03
C CYS A 54 12.18 23.99 -5.23
N ALA A 55 11.45 23.93 -6.35
CA ALA A 55 11.80 24.67 -7.58
C ALA A 55 11.65 26.20 -7.41
N PHE A 56 10.72 26.65 -6.55
CA PHE A 56 10.50 28.07 -6.29
C PHE A 56 11.26 28.61 -5.06
N SER A 57 12.12 27.80 -4.44
CA SER A 57 12.75 28.16 -3.17
C SER A 57 13.96 29.10 -3.36
N PRO A 58 13.91 30.35 -2.83
CA PRO A 58 15.02 31.29 -2.94
C PRO A 58 16.04 31.18 -1.79
N ASN A 59 15.78 30.34 -0.77
CA ASN A 59 16.61 30.23 0.44
C ASN A 59 16.99 28.77 0.75
N ILE A 60 18.23 28.54 1.23
CA ILE A 60 18.74 27.20 1.63
C ILE A 60 17.89 26.57 2.75
N SER A 61 17.43 27.34 3.74
CA SER A 61 16.61 26.81 4.83
C SER A 61 15.28 26.25 4.35
N VAL A 62 14.66 26.89 3.35
CA VAL A 62 13.40 26.44 2.75
C VAL A 62 13.65 25.20 1.89
N LEU A 63 14.77 25.12 1.18
CA LEU A 63 15.19 23.90 0.46
C LEU A 63 15.36 22.70 1.41
N VAL A 64 15.99 22.89 2.57
CA VAL A 64 16.19 21.82 3.57
C VAL A 64 14.84 21.37 4.16
N ALA A 65 13.98 22.32 4.54
CA ALA A 65 12.65 22.00 5.07
C ALA A 65 11.78 21.26 4.04
N MET A 66 11.77 21.74 2.79
CA MET A 66 11.04 21.08 1.70
C MET A 66 11.63 19.72 1.37
N ARG A 67 12.95 19.53 1.43
CA ARG A 67 13.57 18.22 1.21
C ARG A 67 13.21 17.20 2.28
N ALA A 68 13.14 17.62 3.55
CA ALA A 68 12.66 16.74 4.62
C ALA A 68 11.23 16.27 4.32
N LEU A 69 10.33 17.20 3.97
CA LEU A 69 8.94 16.89 3.61
C LEU A 69 8.83 16.03 2.34
N GLN A 70 9.69 16.28 1.35
CA GLN A 70 9.73 15.54 0.09
C GLN A 70 10.04 14.07 0.35
N GLY A 71 10.98 13.78 1.27
CA GLY A 71 11.33 12.42 1.67
C GLY A 71 10.15 11.66 2.27
N PHE A 72 9.41 12.28 3.19
CA PHE A 72 8.20 11.67 3.77
C PHE A 72 7.12 11.40 2.71
N ALA A 73 6.92 12.35 1.79
CA ALA A 73 5.97 12.19 0.69
C ALA A 73 6.38 11.07 -0.28
N GLU A 74 7.67 10.95 -0.59
CA GLU A 74 8.22 9.91 -1.47
C GLU A 74 8.06 8.51 -0.89
N CYS A 75 8.30 8.32 0.42
CA CYS A 75 8.08 7.03 1.09
C CYS A 75 6.62 6.57 0.96
N ALA A 76 5.66 7.45 1.26
CA ALA A 76 4.24 7.14 1.13
C ALA A 76 3.86 6.79 -0.31
N TYR A 77 4.36 7.54 -1.29
CA TYR A 77 4.09 7.29 -2.70
C TYR A 77 4.63 5.93 -3.17
N LEU A 78 5.88 5.61 -2.83
CA LEU A 78 6.53 4.34 -3.16
C LEU A 78 5.79 3.14 -2.56
N THR A 79 5.49 3.19 -1.25
CA THR A 79 4.76 2.11 -0.56
C THR A 79 3.39 1.86 -1.19
N ASN A 80 2.63 2.92 -1.50
CA ASN A 80 1.33 2.76 -2.13
C ASN A 80 1.44 2.19 -3.55
N GLY A 81 2.45 2.58 -4.33
CA GLY A 81 2.70 2.04 -5.68
C GLY A 81 3.01 0.55 -5.66
N GLN A 82 3.86 0.13 -4.72
CA GLN A 82 4.21 -1.28 -4.51
C GLN A 82 3.01 -2.12 -4.07
N ALA A 83 2.18 -1.58 -3.18
CA ALA A 83 0.98 -2.25 -2.71
C ALA A 83 0.00 -2.51 -3.86
N VAL A 84 -0.26 -1.50 -4.69
CA VAL A 84 -1.14 -1.65 -5.86
C VAL A 84 -0.61 -2.70 -6.83
N VAL A 85 0.69 -2.73 -7.08
CA VAL A 85 1.33 -3.77 -7.89
C VAL A 85 1.12 -5.14 -7.23
N ALA A 86 1.41 -5.28 -5.93
CA ALA A 86 1.23 -6.54 -5.21
C ALA A 86 -0.23 -7.05 -5.17
N ASP A 87 -1.21 -6.15 -5.22
CA ASP A 87 -2.63 -6.46 -5.30
C ASP A 87 -3.06 -6.98 -6.69
N ILE A 88 -2.39 -6.54 -7.76
CA ILE A 88 -2.71 -6.92 -9.14
C ILE A 88 -2.06 -8.26 -9.51
N PHE A 89 -0.88 -8.57 -8.98
CA PHE A 89 -0.14 -9.79 -9.32
C PHE A 89 -0.51 -10.99 -8.43
N ALA A 90 -0.64 -12.17 -9.05
CA ALA A 90 -0.90 -13.44 -8.36
C ALA A 90 0.27 -13.83 -7.43
N PRO A 91 0.03 -14.50 -6.28
CA PRO A 91 1.03 -14.75 -5.24
C PRO A 91 2.33 -15.42 -5.73
N ALA A 92 2.25 -16.27 -6.75
CA ALA A 92 3.43 -16.94 -7.33
C ALA A 92 4.34 -15.99 -8.14
N GLN A 93 3.80 -14.88 -8.67
CA GLN A 93 4.54 -13.91 -9.49
C GLN A 93 4.82 -12.58 -8.76
N ARG A 94 4.31 -12.40 -7.54
CA ARG A 94 4.51 -11.16 -6.76
C ARG A 94 5.98 -10.81 -6.56
N GLY A 95 6.83 -11.79 -6.27
CA GLY A 95 8.27 -11.57 -6.08
C GLY A 95 8.97 -11.08 -7.35
N GLN A 96 8.67 -11.66 -8.50
CA GLN A 96 9.25 -11.23 -9.77
C GLN A 96 8.67 -9.88 -10.24
N ALA A 97 7.36 -9.66 -10.09
CA ALA A 97 6.71 -8.40 -10.45
C ALA A 97 7.22 -7.22 -9.59
N LEU A 98 7.35 -7.42 -8.28
CA LEU A 98 7.98 -6.43 -7.39
C LEU A 98 9.46 -6.24 -7.72
N GLY A 99 10.18 -7.32 -8.06
CA GLY A 99 11.58 -7.24 -8.49
C GLY A 99 11.79 -6.39 -9.75
N VAL A 100 10.95 -6.58 -10.78
CA VAL A 100 10.98 -5.76 -12.01
C VAL A 100 10.57 -4.31 -11.72
N PHE A 101 9.60 -4.10 -10.83
CA PHE A 101 9.19 -2.75 -10.42
C PHE A 101 10.32 -2.01 -9.68
N MET A 102 11.03 -2.69 -8.77
CA MET A 102 12.21 -2.14 -8.09
C MET A 102 13.37 -1.86 -9.05
N LEU A 103 13.58 -2.73 -10.05
CA LEU A 103 14.59 -2.54 -11.07
C LEU A 103 14.33 -1.29 -11.92
N SER A 104 13.07 -1.03 -12.26
CA SER A 104 12.68 0.21 -12.96
C SER A 104 12.98 1.45 -12.12
N LEU A 105 12.75 1.40 -10.80
CA LEU A 105 12.98 2.53 -9.91
C LEU A 105 14.45 2.87 -9.75
N VAL A 106 15.34 1.87 -9.65
CA VAL A 106 16.79 2.12 -9.51
C VAL A 106 17.41 2.64 -10.82
N SER A 107 16.95 2.15 -11.97
CA SER A 107 17.48 2.56 -13.28
C SER A 107 17.13 4.00 -13.66
N ALA A 108 16.05 4.56 -13.11
CA ALA A 108 15.64 5.94 -13.41
C ALA A 108 16.42 7.00 -12.60
N ARG A 109 17.27 6.57 -11.66
CA ARG A 109 18.01 7.44 -10.73
C ARG A 109 19.54 7.40 -10.94
N VAL A 110 20.02 6.72 -11.98
CA VAL A 110 21.45 6.63 -12.36
C VAL A 110 21.77 7.48 -13.59
#